data_AF-A0A9D8RWT7-F1
#
_entry.id   AF-A0A9D8RWT7-F1
#
_cell.length_a   1.000
_cell.length_b   1.000
_cell.length_c   1.000
_cell.angle_alpha   90.00
_cell.angle_beta   90.00
_cell.angle_gamma   90.00
#
_symmetry.space_group_name_H-M   'P 1'
#
loop_
_entity.id
_entity.type
_entity.pdbx_description
1 polymer ?
#
loop_
_entity_poly.entity_id
_entity_poly.type
_entity_poly.pdbx_seq_one_letter_code
_entity_poly.pdbx_strand_id
1 'polypeptide(L)' 'EGISLKEYEDLFGFDLTEKYREKLITLEKMGYVRIFSGRLSLTAEGFYLSNYIINELTEST' A
#
# COMPACT_ATOMS: atom_id res chain seq x y z
N GLU A 1 1.42 6.95 9.88
CA GLU A 1 0.30 7.42 9.05
C GLU A 1 0.12 6.46 7.89
N GLY A 2 -1.11 6.14 7.52
CA GLY A 2 -1.43 5.14 6.50
C GLY A 2 -2.91 5.16 6.20
N ILE A 3 -3.36 4.44 5.18
CA ILE A 3 -4.77 4.37 4.80
C ILE A 3 -5.53 3.59 5.87
N SER A 4 -6.59 4.18 6.41
CA SER A 4 -7.52 3.46 7.30
C SER A 4 -8.30 2.43 6.50
N LEU A 5 -8.21 1.16 6.90
CA LEU A 5 -8.91 0.08 6.20
C LEU A 5 -10.42 0.22 6.32
N LYS A 6 -10.90 0.71 7.47
CA LYS A 6 -12.32 0.96 7.71
C LYS A 6 -12.84 2.10 6.84
N GLU A 7 -12.14 3.24 6.81
CA GLU A 7 -12.56 4.38 5.97
C GLU A 7 -12.52 3.99 4.48
N TYR A 8 -11.56 3.17 4.08
CA TYR A 8 -11.50 2.62 2.72
C TYR A 8 -12.71 1.74 2.43
N GLU A 9 -13.06 0.81 3.32
CA GLU A 9 -14.25 -0.04 3.17
C GLU A 9 -15.54 0.78 3.10
N ASP A 10 -15.69 1.78 3.98
CA ASP A 10 -16.85 2.69 3.99
C ASP A 10 -16.98 3.46 2.65
N LEU A 11 -15.87 3.82 2.01
CA LEU A 11 -15.85 4.57 0.74
C LEU A 11 -16.09 3.69 -0.49
N PHE A 12 -15.53 2.48 -0.51
CA PHE A 12 -15.50 1.64 -1.71
C PHE A 12 -16.42 0.40 -1.63
N GLY A 13 -17.01 0.14 -0.46
CA GLY A 13 -17.97 -0.94 -0.24
C GLY A 13 -17.36 -2.35 -0.20
N PHE A 14 -16.05 -2.47 0.02
CA PHE A 14 -15.39 -3.77 0.19
C PHE A 14 -14.13 -3.68 1.07
N ASP A 15 -13.82 -4.78 1.76
CA ASP A 15 -12.59 -4.93 2.53
C ASP A 15 -11.38 -5.07 1.58
N LEU A 16 -10.48 -4.09 1.63
CA LEU A 16 -9.24 -4.06 0.85
C LEU A 16 -8.33 -5.26 1.15
N THR A 17 -8.28 -5.69 2.41
CA THR A 17 -7.45 -6.81 2.87
C THR A 17 -7.99 -8.15 2.41
N GLU A 18 -9.30 -8.26 2.23
CA GLU A 18 -9.92 -9.46 1.67
C GLU A 18 -9.75 -9.50 0.15
N LYS A 19 -10.11 -8.40 -0.55
CA LYS A 19 -10.07 -8.34 -2.01
C LYS A 19 -8.66 -8.52 -2.58
N TYR A 20 -7.64 -8.01 -1.89
CA TYR A 20 -6.25 -8.05 -2.36
C TYR A 20 -5.32 -8.86 -1.45
N ARG A 21 -5.87 -9.81 -0.67
CA ARG A 21 -5.16 -10.59 0.36
C ARG A 21 -3.79 -11.09 -0.08
N GLU A 22 -3.72 -11.84 -1.19
CA GLU A 22 -2.46 -12.47 -1.64
C GLU A 22 -1.41 -11.43 -2.03
N LYS A 23 -1.82 -10.34 -2.67
CA LYS A 23 -0.92 -9.25 -3.06
C LYS A 23 -0.38 -8.52 -1.84
N LEU A 24 -1.23 -8.24 -0.85
CA LEU A 24 -0.82 -7.59 0.39
C LEU A 24 0.14 -8.46 1.21
N ILE A 25 -0.12 -9.76 1.32
CA ILE A 25 0.81 -10.71 1.96
C ILE A 25 2.16 -10.70 1.25
N THR A 26 2.17 -10.67 -0.08
CA THR A 26 3.41 -10.62 -0.86
C THR A 26 4.18 -9.32 -0.59
N LEU A 27 3.51 -8.18 -0.66
CA LEU A 27 4.13 -6.87 -0.41
C LEU A 27 4.62 -6.72 1.04
N GLU A 28 3.92 -7.30 2.01
CA GLU A 28 4.34 -7.31 3.41
C GLU A 28 5.57 -8.21 3.61
N LYS A 29 5.61 -9.39 2.97
CA LYS A 29 6.80 -10.27 2.97
C LYS A 29 8.01 -9.62 2.32
N MET A 30 7.80 -8.82 1.27
CA MET A 30 8.85 -8.03 0.63
C MET A 30 9.26 -6.80 1.47
N GLY A 31 8.55 -6.51 2.55
CA GLY A 31 8.87 -5.40 3.45
C GLY A 31 8.46 -4.03 2.91
N TYR A 32 7.56 -3.96 1.92
CA TYR A 32 7.15 -2.69 1.29
C TYR A 32 5.92 -2.06 1.94
N VAL A 33 5.05 -2.87 2.53
CA VAL A 33 3.87 -2.40 3.25
C VAL A 33 3.81 -3.02 4.63
N ARG A 34 3.04 -2.40 5.52
CA ARG A 34 2.70 -2.95 6.82
C ARG A 34 1.24 -2.66 7.14
N ILE A 35 0.53 -3.65 7.67
CA ILE A 35 -0.78 -3.44 8.29
C ILE A 35 -0.60 -3.40 9.80
N PHE A 36 -0.96 -2.29 10.44
CA PHE A 36 -0.91 -2.16 11.88
C PHE A 36 -2.04 -1.27 12.39
N SER A 37 -2.70 -1.70 13.47
CA SER A 37 -3.80 -0.96 14.10
C SER A 37 -4.91 -0.55 13.11
N GLY A 38 -5.26 -1.45 12.18
CA GLY A 38 -6.31 -1.21 11.18
C GLY A 38 -5.92 -0.25 10.06
N ARG A 39 -4.62 0.05 9.89
CA ARG A 39 -4.12 0.92 8.81
C ARG A 39 -3.09 0.22 7.96
N LEU A 40 -3.18 0.40 6.64
CA LEU A 40 -2.17 0.01 5.67
C LEU A 40 -1.23 1.18 5.41
N SER A 41 0.07 0.98 5.62
CA SER A 41 1.09 2.02 5.42
C SER A 41 2.24 1.49 4.56
N LEU A 42 2.89 2.37 3.79
CA LEU A 42 4.18 2.06 3.19
C LEU A 42 5.27 2.01 4.27
N THR A 43 6.23 1.12 4.10
CA THR A 43 7.49 1.18 4.85
C THR A 43 8.43 2.20 4.21
N ALA A 44 9.60 2.45 4.83
CA ALA A 44 10.64 3.28 4.21
C ALA A 44 11.06 2.73 2.83
N GLU A 45 11.25 1.42 2.73
CA GLU A 45 11.59 0.73 1.49
C GLU A 45 10.48 0.85 0.44
N GLY A 46 9.23 0.64 0.85
CA GLY A 46 8.07 0.79 -0.05
C GLY A 46 7.89 2.21 -0.56
N PHE A 47 8.18 3.21 0.28
CA PHE A 47 8.16 4.61 -0.12
C PHE A 47 9.27 4.95 -1.12
N TYR A 48 10.49 4.46 -0.89
CA TYR A 48 11.61 4.61 -1.82
C TYR A 48 11.28 4.01 -3.19
N LEU A 49 10.77 2.77 -3.22
CA LEU A 49 10.37 2.11 -4.46
C LEU A 49 9.26 2.88 -5.20
N SER A 50 8.26 3.38 -4.47
CA SER A 50 7.19 4.20 -5.05
C SER A 50 7.75 5.45 -5.72
N ASN A 51 8.66 6.16 -5.06
CA ASN A 51 9.27 7.37 -5.62
C ASN A 51 10.16 7.06 -6.82
N TYR A 52 10.93 5.97 -6.77
CA TYR A 52 11.72 5.52 -7.90
C TYR A 52 10.84 5.28 -9.14
N ILE A 53 9.74 4.52 -8.98
CA ILE A 53 8.81 4.25 -10.08
C ILE A 53 8.20 5.55 -10.61
N ILE A 54 7.75 6.45 -9.72
CA ILE A 54 7.18 7.74 -10.15
C ILE A 54 8.20 8.55 -10.92
N ASN A 55 9.44 8.67 -10.43
CA ASN A 55 10.50 9.42 -11.10
C ASN A 55 10.75 8.86 -12.50
N GLU A 56 10.93 7.54 -12.65
CA GLU A 56 11.12 6.89 -13.97
C GLU A 56 9.97 7.17 -14.95
N LEU A 57 8.73 7.21 -14.45
CA LEU A 57 7.54 7.52 -15.26
C LEU A 57 7.46 9.00 -15.66
N THR A 58 8.02 9.90 -14.86
CA THR A 58 7.94 11.36 -15.06
C THR A 58 9.15 11.98 -15.75
N GLU A 59 10.33 11.36 -15.65
CA GLU A 59 11.58 11.85 -16.26
C GLU A 59 11.67 11.57 -17.78
N SER A 60 10.60 11.07 -18.40
CA SER A 60 10.49 10.91 -19.86
C SER A 60 10.04 12.18 -20.61
N THR A 61 10.40 13.38 -20.13
CA THR A 61 10.03 14.66 -20.77
C THR A 61 11.26 15.43 -21.27
#